data_AF-A0A969ZS31-F1
#
_entry.id   AF-A0A969ZS31-F1
#
_cell.length_a   1.000
_cell.length_b   1.000
_cell.length_c   1.000
_cell.angle_alpha   90.00
_cell.angle_beta   90.00
_cell.angle_gamma   90.00
#
_symmetry.space_group_name_H-M   'P 1'
#
loop_
_entity.id
_entity.type
_entity.pdbx_description
1 polymer ?
#
loop_
_entity_poly.entity_id
_entity_poly.type
_entity_poly.pdbx_seq_one_letter_code
_entity_poly.pdbx_strand_id
1 'polypeptide(L)'
;MENIEWNKLLIPYEHAVEELKVKFKSIRNELRTIGEYSPIEFVTGRVKKVSSILEKAKRLGVSLDEITEKIEDIAGIRIMCQFVEDIYTVVDYIRARDGKDLEIVLEKDYITNFKESGYRSYHVIIRYPIYTALGPKHILAEIQIRTLAMNFWAIIEHS
;
A
#
# COMPACT_ATOMS: atom_id res chain seq x y z
N MET A 1 -10.37 3.06 29.92
CA MET A 1 -9.78 3.06 28.57
C MET A 1 -10.50 1.97 27.81
N GLU A 2 -11.31 2.32 26.81
CA GLU A 2 -11.95 1.33 25.96
C GLU A 2 -10.88 0.48 25.30
N ASN A 3 -11.01 -0.84 25.47
CA ASN A 3 -10.07 -1.79 24.92
C ASN A 3 -10.44 -1.98 23.45
N ILE A 4 -9.65 -1.42 22.53
CA ILE A 4 -9.87 -1.62 21.09
C ILE A 4 -9.82 -3.12 20.81
N GLU A 5 -10.91 -3.67 20.27
CA GLU A 5 -10.92 -5.03 19.71
C GLU A 5 -10.14 -5.04 18.39
N TRP A 6 -8.82 -5.11 18.47
CA TRP A 6 -7.91 -5.07 17.32
C TRP A 6 -8.25 -6.12 16.26
N ASN A 7 -8.65 -7.31 16.68
CA ASN A 7 -9.08 -8.37 15.77
C ASN A 7 -10.25 -7.91 14.89
N LYS A 8 -11.21 -7.16 15.44
CA LYS A 8 -12.35 -6.65 14.68
C LYS A 8 -11.99 -5.44 13.82
N LEU A 9 -11.15 -4.55 14.36
CA LEU A 9 -10.70 -3.34 13.67
C LEU A 9 -9.87 -3.67 12.41
N LEU A 10 -9.07 -4.73 12.45
CA LEU A 10 -8.15 -5.08 11.37
C LEU A 10 -8.77 -5.91 10.23
N ILE A 11 -9.93 -6.55 10.43
CA ILE A 11 -10.64 -7.34 9.39
C ILE A 11 -10.76 -6.59 8.05
N PRO A 12 -11.25 -5.34 7.99
CA PRO A 12 -11.36 -4.61 6.72
C PRO A 12 -10.01 -4.44 6.00
N TYR A 13 -8.91 -4.28 6.76
CA TYR A 13 -7.57 -4.11 6.22
C TYR A 13 -7.01 -5.44 5.70
N GLU A 14 -7.28 -6.56 6.38
CA GLU A 14 -6.89 -7.90 5.91
C GLU A 14 -7.58 -8.23 4.57
N HIS A 15 -8.87 -7.95 4.47
CA HIS A 15 -9.63 -8.15 3.23
C HIS A 15 -9.09 -7.24 2.11
N ALA A 16 -8.88 -5.96 2.39
CA ALA A 16 -8.34 -5.02 1.41
C ALA A 16 -6.96 -5.45 0.90
N VAL A 17 -6.09 -5.98 1.78
CA VAL A 17 -4.77 -6.48 1.36
C VAL A 17 -4.91 -7.64 0.37
N GLU A 18 -5.80 -8.60 0.62
CA GLU A 18 -6.00 -9.73 -0.29
C GLU A 18 -6.63 -9.30 -1.63
N GLU A 19 -7.65 -8.44 -1.60
CA GLU A 19 -8.27 -7.93 -2.82
C GLU A 19 -7.30 -7.14 -3.70
N LEU A 20 -6.55 -6.20 -3.10
CA LEU A 20 -5.57 -5.41 -3.82
C LEU A 20 -4.45 -6.28 -4.39
N LYS A 21 -3.96 -7.26 -3.62
CA LYS A 21 -2.98 -8.25 -4.11
C LYS A 21 -3.49 -8.97 -5.35
N VAL A 22 -4.74 -9.44 -5.35
CA VAL A 22 -5.33 -10.11 -6.50
C VAL A 22 -5.43 -9.16 -7.68
N LYS A 23 -5.99 -7.96 -7.50
CA LYS A 23 -6.15 -6.96 -8.57
C LYS A 23 -4.82 -6.64 -9.27
N PHE A 24 -3.75 -6.37 -8.52
CA PHE A 24 -2.44 -6.05 -9.12
C PHE A 24 -1.74 -7.29 -9.73
N LYS A 25 -1.92 -8.48 -9.15
CA LYS A 25 -1.42 -9.73 -9.76
C LYS A 25 -2.14 -10.04 -11.08
N SER A 26 -3.43 -9.73 -11.17
CA SER A 26 -4.20 -9.93 -12.40
C SER A 26 -3.67 -9.08 -13.55
N ILE A 27 -3.31 -7.82 -13.31
CA ILE A 27 -2.69 -6.94 -14.34
C ILE A 27 -1.43 -7.62 -14.93
N ARG A 28 -0.55 -8.11 -14.06
CA ARG A 28 0.65 -8.85 -14.50
C ARG A 28 0.29 -10.08 -15.32
N ASN A 29 -0.64 -10.90 -14.83
CA ASN A 29 -1.00 -12.15 -15.49
C ASN A 29 -1.66 -11.89 -16.84
N GLU A 30 -2.54 -10.90 -16.93
CA GLU A 30 -3.21 -10.47 -18.16
C GLU A 30 -2.20 -10.10 -19.24
N LEU A 31 -1.26 -9.17 -18.94
CA LEU A 31 -0.20 -8.76 -19.88
C LEU A 31 0.62 -9.96 -20.36
N ARG A 32 1.04 -10.84 -19.44
CA ARG A 32 1.78 -12.05 -19.80
C ARG A 32 0.98 -13.02 -20.67
N THR A 33 -0.32 -13.15 -20.42
CA THR A 33 -1.20 -14.03 -21.20
C THR A 33 -1.37 -13.55 -22.64
N ILE A 34 -1.42 -12.23 -22.86
CA ILE A 34 -1.53 -11.64 -24.20
C ILE A 34 -0.16 -11.46 -24.89
N GLY A 35 0.94 -11.89 -24.26
CA GLY A 35 2.29 -11.81 -24.82
C GLY A 35 2.95 -10.44 -24.69
N GLU A 36 2.39 -9.55 -23.88
CA GLU A 36 2.90 -8.20 -23.65
C GLU A 36 3.86 -8.16 -22.45
N TYR A 37 4.72 -7.14 -22.44
CA TYR A 37 5.61 -6.87 -21.32
C TYR A 37 4.80 -6.42 -20.09
N SER A 38 5.12 -6.97 -18.91
CA SER A 38 4.50 -6.57 -17.64
C SER A 38 5.46 -5.70 -16.83
N PRO A 39 5.09 -4.46 -16.46
CA PRO A 39 5.90 -3.62 -15.57
C PRO A 39 5.88 -4.12 -14.12
N ILE A 40 4.98 -5.05 -13.78
CA ILE A 40 4.87 -5.68 -12.47
C ILE A 40 5.54 -7.05 -12.50
N GLU A 41 6.49 -7.27 -11.59
CA GLU A 41 7.12 -8.58 -11.39
C GLU A 41 6.47 -9.42 -10.32
N PHE A 42 6.16 -8.84 -9.17
CA PHE A 42 5.34 -9.50 -8.18
C PHE A 42 4.73 -8.50 -7.21
N VAL A 43 3.69 -8.95 -6.53
CA VAL A 43 2.94 -8.15 -5.57
C VAL A 43 2.93 -8.88 -4.23
N THR A 44 3.31 -8.17 -3.17
CA THR A 44 3.16 -8.62 -1.80
C THR A 44 2.27 -7.63 -1.04
N GLY A 45 1.77 -8.05 0.12
CA GLY A 45 0.96 -7.18 0.95
C GLY A 45 0.88 -7.72 2.36
N ARG A 46 0.61 -6.84 3.32
CA ARG A 46 0.47 -7.19 4.74
C ARG A 46 -0.36 -6.14 5.47
N VAL A 47 -0.96 -6.57 6.58
CA VAL A 47 -1.47 -5.66 7.61
C VAL A 47 -0.36 -5.37 8.62
N LYS A 48 -0.24 -4.11 9.04
CA LYS A 48 0.73 -3.66 10.02
C LYS A 48 0.43 -4.31 11.39
N LYS A 49 1.47 -4.73 12.11
CA LYS A 49 1.32 -5.27 13.47
C LYS A 49 0.75 -4.20 14.41
N VAL A 50 -0.12 -4.59 15.33
CA VAL A 50 -0.75 -3.71 16.32
C VAL A 50 0.29 -2.87 17.08
N SER A 51 1.39 -3.48 17.53
CA SER A 51 2.46 -2.76 18.23
C SER A 51 3.03 -1.61 17.37
N SER A 52 3.29 -1.86 16.09
CA SER A 52 3.80 -0.85 15.15
C SER A 52 2.76 0.20 14.76
N ILE A 53 1.46 -0.12 14.82
CA ILE A 53 0.38 0.87 14.66
C ILE A 53 0.39 1.82 15.86
N LEU A 54 0.41 1.28 17.08
CA LEU A 54 0.44 2.04 18.32
C LEU A 54 1.67 2.94 18.44
N GLU A 55 2.86 2.41 18.10
CA GLU A 55 4.10 3.19 18.07
C GLU A 55 4.01 4.36 17.08
N LYS A 56 3.45 4.11 15.89
CA LYS A 56 3.27 5.16 14.87
C LYS A 56 2.24 6.20 15.31
N ALA A 57 1.12 5.78 15.90
CA ALA A 57 0.11 6.67 16.43
C ALA A 57 0.69 7.57 17.53
N LYS A 58 1.45 7.01 18.48
CA LYS A 58 2.16 7.77 19.51
C LYS A 58 3.13 8.79 18.93
N ARG A 59 3.93 8.39 17.93
CA ARG A 59 4.88 9.29 17.26
C ARG A 59 4.20 10.45 16.54
N LEU A 60 3.01 10.22 15.99
CA LEU A 60 2.22 11.22 15.26
C LEU A 60 1.24 11.99 16.16
N GLY A 61 1.15 11.69 17.46
CA GLY A 61 0.18 12.31 18.36
C GLY A 61 -1.27 11.96 18.03
N VAL A 62 -1.51 10.83 17.38
CA VAL A 62 -2.84 10.35 16.97
C VAL A 62 -3.50 9.61 18.12
N SER A 63 -4.73 9.97 18.46
CA SER A 63 -5.51 9.27 19.49
C SER A 63 -5.97 7.90 18.97
N LEU A 64 -6.35 7.01 19.89
CA LEU A 64 -6.80 5.66 19.53
C LEU A 64 -8.04 5.66 18.60
N ASP A 65 -8.94 6.62 18.78
CA ASP A 65 -10.19 6.73 18.02
C ASP A 65 -9.95 7.25 16.59
N GLU A 66 -8.83 7.94 16.36
CA GLU A 66 -8.47 8.54 15.06
C GLU A 66 -7.55 7.63 14.23
N ILE A 67 -7.18 6.44 14.74
CA ILE A 67 -6.20 5.54 14.09
C ILE A 67 -6.60 5.20 12.66
N THR A 68 -7.87 4.86 12.43
CA THR A 68 -8.34 4.44 11.10
C THR A 68 -8.36 5.59 10.08
N GLU A 69 -8.37 6.83 10.56
CA GLU A 69 -8.42 8.03 9.70
C GLU A 69 -7.05 8.63 9.45
N LYS A 70 -6.11 8.49 10.40
CA LYS A 70 -4.80 9.16 10.36
C LYS A 70 -3.61 8.24 10.10
N ILE A 71 -3.75 6.92 10.25
CA ILE A 71 -2.66 5.97 9.99
C ILE A 71 -2.83 5.38 8.59
N GLU A 72 -2.09 5.95 7.63
CA GLU A 72 -2.20 5.66 6.20
C GLU A 72 -1.75 4.24 5.79
N ASP A 73 -0.89 3.59 6.58
CA ASP A 73 -0.15 2.37 6.23
C ASP A 73 -0.54 1.15 7.09
N ILE A 74 -1.79 1.09 7.58
CA ILE A 74 -2.31 -0.10 8.26
C ILE A 74 -2.39 -1.27 7.26
N ALA A 75 -2.99 -1.04 6.09
CA ALA A 75 -2.88 -1.94 4.94
C ALA A 75 -1.72 -1.47 4.06
N GLY A 76 -0.74 -2.36 3.83
CA GLY A 76 0.40 -2.07 2.98
C GLY A 76 0.49 -3.05 1.82
N ILE A 77 0.53 -2.53 0.59
CA ILE A 77 0.81 -3.27 -0.64
C ILE A 77 2.19 -2.90 -1.13
N ARG A 78 2.95 -3.88 -1.63
CA ARG A 78 4.20 -3.63 -2.32
C ARG A 78 4.15 -4.24 -3.71
N ILE A 79 4.46 -3.41 -4.70
CA ILE A 79 4.56 -3.80 -6.11
C ILE A 79 6.04 -3.70 -6.49
N MET A 80 6.59 -4.81 -6.98
CA MET A 80 7.97 -4.91 -7.41
C MET A 80 8.01 -4.81 -8.93
N CYS A 81 8.84 -3.92 -9.44
CA CYS A 81 9.09 -3.67 -10.85
C CYS A 81 10.53 -4.09 -11.22
N GLN A 82 10.77 -4.33 -12.50
CA GLN A 82 12.11 -4.63 -12.99
C GLN A 82 12.93 -3.35 -13.12
N PHE A 83 12.38 -2.33 -13.78
CA PHE A 83 13.05 -1.06 -14.06
C PHE A 83 12.42 0.12 -13.31
N VAL A 84 13.09 1.27 -13.32
CA VAL A 84 12.59 2.48 -12.64
C VAL A 84 11.43 3.08 -13.43
N GLU A 85 11.51 3.02 -14.76
CA GLU A 85 10.49 3.49 -15.70
C GLU A 85 9.16 2.76 -15.48
N ASP A 86 9.22 1.45 -15.22
CA ASP A 86 8.06 0.60 -14.91
C ASP A 86 7.27 1.09 -13.68
N ILE A 87 7.95 1.73 -12.72
CA ILE A 87 7.28 2.27 -11.54
C ILE A 87 6.25 3.30 -11.96
N TYR A 88 6.61 4.20 -12.88
CA TYR A 88 5.69 5.23 -13.37
C TYR A 88 4.55 4.63 -14.20
N THR A 89 4.83 3.60 -15.01
CA THR A 89 3.78 2.84 -15.71
C THR A 89 2.75 2.24 -14.74
N VAL A 90 3.21 1.66 -13.62
CA VAL A 90 2.32 1.14 -12.58
C VAL A 90 1.54 2.26 -11.88
N VAL A 91 2.19 3.40 -11.61
CA VAL A 91 1.51 4.58 -11.05
C VAL A 91 0.39 5.03 -12.00
N ASP A 92 0.63 5.06 -13.30
CA ASP A 92 -0.38 5.45 -14.29
C ASP A 92 -1.56 4.47 -14.34
N TYR A 93 -1.31 3.16 -14.17
CA TYR A 93 -2.38 2.18 -13.98
C TYR A 93 -3.23 2.45 -12.73
N ILE A 94 -2.61 2.93 -11.64
CA ILE A 94 -3.33 3.29 -10.40
C ILE A 94 -4.12 4.59 -10.63
N ARG A 95 -3.54 5.61 -11.25
CA ARG A 95 -4.22 6.87 -11.61
C ARG A 95 -5.41 6.65 -12.52
N ALA A 96 -5.30 5.73 -13.48
CA ALA A 96 -6.41 5.36 -14.35
C ALA A 96 -7.62 4.76 -13.60
N ARG A 97 -7.42 4.33 -12.34
CA ARG A 97 -8.45 3.76 -11.45
C ARG A 97 -8.95 4.75 -10.40
N ASP A 98 -8.35 5.94 -10.32
CA ASP A 98 -8.76 6.99 -9.40
C ASP A 98 -10.20 7.45 -9.68
N GLY A 99 -10.97 7.63 -8.61
CA GLY A 99 -12.41 7.93 -8.66
C GLY A 99 -13.29 6.79 -9.18
N LYS A 100 -12.74 5.58 -9.39
CA LYS A 100 -13.48 4.40 -9.85
C LYS A 100 -13.58 3.37 -8.72
N ASP A 101 -12.61 2.46 -8.64
CA ASP A 101 -12.60 1.40 -7.62
C ASP A 101 -11.61 1.69 -6.47
N LEU A 102 -10.93 2.82 -6.52
CA LEU A 102 -10.12 3.41 -5.45
C LEU A 102 -10.10 4.94 -5.62
N GLU A 103 -9.71 5.66 -4.57
CA GLU A 103 -9.47 7.11 -4.60
C GLU A 103 -8.03 7.39 -4.14
N ILE A 104 -7.26 8.16 -4.91
CA ILE A 104 -5.90 8.56 -4.55
C ILE A 104 -5.99 9.73 -3.57
N VAL A 105 -5.40 9.54 -2.39
CA VAL A 105 -5.33 10.56 -1.33
C VAL A 105 -4.04 11.36 -1.42
N LEU A 106 -2.91 10.68 -1.66
CA LEU A 106 -1.60 11.31 -1.67
C LEU A 106 -0.57 10.49 -2.44
N GLU A 107 0.24 11.14 -3.27
CA GLU A 107 1.39 10.53 -3.94
C GLU A 107 2.70 11.12 -3.37
N LYS A 108 3.69 10.27 -3.11
CA LYS A 108 5.02 10.67 -2.62
C LYS A 108 6.09 10.00 -3.49
N ASP A 109 6.78 10.81 -4.28
CA ASP A 109 7.87 10.34 -5.16
C ASP A 109 9.23 10.51 -4.47
N TYR A 110 9.72 9.43 -3.86
CA TYR A 110 11.08 9.37 -3.29
C TYR A 110 12.12 8.83 -4.27
N ILE A 111 11.78 8.65 -5.55
CA ILE A 111 12.74 8.27 -6.60
C ILE A 111 13.44 9.53 -7.09
N THR A 112 12.64 10.55 -7.45
CA THR A 112 13.15 11.87 -7.84
C THR A 112 13.56 12.69 -6.62
N ASN A 113 12.78 12.63 -5.52
CA ASN A 113 13.05 13.35 -4.28
C ASN A 113 13.51 12.39 -3.17
N PHE A 114 14.64 11.73 -3.39
CA PHE A 114 15.18 10.77 -2.42
C PHE A 114 15.54 11.44 -1.09
N LYS A 115 15.39 10.70 0.01
CA LYS A 115 15.76 11.19 1.35
C LYS A 115 17.28 11.24 1.47
N GLU A 116 17.80 12.06 2.39
CA GLU A 116 19.23 12.11 2.72
C GLU A 116 19.80 10.73 3.08
N SER A 117 18.99 9.83 3.63
CA SER A 117 19.41 8.46 3.92
C SER A 117 19.73 7.62 2.67
N GLY A 118 19.32 8.05 1.47
CA GLY A 118 19.42 7.28 0.23
C GLY A 118 18.16 6.47 -0.09
N TYR A 119 17.13 6.56 0.74
CA TYR A 119 15.86 5.85 0.55
C TYR A 119 15.15 6.24 -0.75
N ARG A 120 14.72 5.21 -1.51
CA ARG A 120 13.99 5.33 -2.79
C ARG A 120 12.77 4.42 -2.84
N SER A 121 11.64 4.98 -3.25
CA SER A 121 10.36 4.29 -3.45
C SER A 121 9.34 5.28 -4.04
N TYR A 122 8.32 4.79 -4.73
CA TYR A 122 7.12 5.59 -4.99
C TYR A 122 6.01 5.15 -4.05
N HIS A 123 5.35 6.07 -3.34
CA HIS A 123 4.24 5.76 -2.44
C HIS A 123 2.95 6.38 -2.96
N VAL A 124 1.89 5.59 -2.99
CA VAL A 124 0.54 6.05 -3.29
C VAL A 124 -0.35 5.66 -2.11
N ILE A 125 -0.91 6.66 -1.42
CA ILE A 125 -1.92 6.47 -0.39
C ILE A 125 -3.27 6.52 -1.07
N ILE A 126 -4.08 5.48 -0.86
CA ILE A 126 -5.41 5.37 -1.41
C ILE A 126 -6.46 5.23 -0.31
N ARG A 127 -7.67 5.73 -0.58
CA ARG A 127 -8.89 5.32 0.11
C ARG A 127 -9.54 4.22 -0.71
N TYR A 128 -9.74 3.06 -0.09
CA TYR A 128 -10.24 1.86 -0.74
C TYR A 128 -11.59 1.42 -0.13
N PRO A 129 -12.66 1.29 -0.93
CA PRO A 129 -13.92 0.74 -0.48
C PRO A 129 -13.81 -0.77 -0.30
N ILE A 130 -14.24 -1.29 0.86
CA ILE A 130 -14.27 -2.72 1.17
C ILE A 130 -15.62 -3.11 1.75
N TYR A 131 -16.16 -4.26 1.33
CA TYR A 131 -17.35 -4.83 1.94
C TYR A 131 -16.96 -5.90 2.95
N THR A 132 -17.47 -5.74 4.18
CA THR A 132 -17.34 -6.73 5.25
C THR A 132 -18.70 -7.33 5.58
N ALA A 133 -18.72 -8.39 6.38
CA ALA A 133 -19.98 -8.94 6.89
C ALA A 133 -20.81 -7.93 7.73
N LEU A 134 -20.16 -6.86 8.21
CA LEU A 134 -20.79 -5.79 8.99
C LEU A 134 -21.15 -4.56 8.14
N GLY A 135 -21.04 -4.67 6.81
CA GLY A 135 -21.34 -3.61 5.86
C GLY A 135 -20.09 -2.98 5.23
N PRO A 136 -20.29 -1.95 4.40
CA PRO A 136 -19.22 -1.27 3.68
C PRO A 136 -18.35 -0.45 4.65
N LYS A 137 -17.06 -0.41 4.35
CA LYS A 137 -16.05 0.41 5.01
C LYS A 137 -15.17 1.06 3.96
N HIS A 138 -14.65 2.24 4.26
CA HIS A 138 -13.57 2.85 3.50
C HIS A 138 -12.34 2.86 4.38
N ILE A 139 -11.23 2.35 3.87
CA ILE A 139 -9.96 2.24 4.60
C ILE A 139 -8.85 2.95 3.84
N LEU A 140 -7.83 3.40 4.56
CA LEU A 140 -6.59 3.86 3.96
C LEU A 140 -5.66 2.67 3.72
N ALA A 141 -5.04 2.65 2.55
CA ALA A 141 -3.99 1.71 2.21
C ALA A 141 -2.82 2.43 1.55
N GLU A 142 -1.61 2.00 1.86
CA GLU A 142 -0.37 2.47 1.24
C GLU A 142 0.10 1.45 0.20
N ILE A 143 0.29 1.91 -1.04
CA ILE A 143 0.92 1.14 -2.12
C ILE A 143 2.33 1.67 -2.31
N GLN A 144 3.33 0.82 -2.06
CA GLN A 144 4.73 1.11 -2.31
C GLN A 144 5.17 0.42 -3.60
N ILE A 145 5.72 1.18 -4.54
CA ILE A 145 6.20 0.66 -5.83
C ILE A 145 7.72 0.85 -5.89
N ARG A 146 8.45 -0.23 -6.19
CA ARG A 146 9.91 -0.28 -6.08
C ARG A 146 10.52 -1.20 -7.11
N THR A 147 11.78 -0.97 -7.47
CA THR A 147 12.60 -2.02 -8.07
C THR A 147 13.08 -3.02 -7.02
N LEU A 148 13.56 -4.18 -7.47
CA LEU A 148 14.22 -5.15 -6.59
C LEU A 148 15.39 -4.54 -5.79
N ALA A 149 16.22 -3.73 -6.43
CA ALA A 149 17.36 -3.07 -5.78
C ALA A 149 16.91 -2.08 -4.69
N MET A 150 15.89 -1.26 -4.97
CA MET A 150 15.32 -0.34 -3.97
C MET A 150 14.70 -1.10 -2.80
N ASN A 151 14.00 -2.20 -3.07
CA ASN A 151 13.42 -3.04 -2.04
C ASN A 151 14.50 -3.69 -1.16
N PHE A 152 15.58 -4.21 -1.75
CA PHE A 152 16.71 -4.78 -1.02
C PHE A 152 17.36 -3.76 -0.09
N TRP A 153 17.70 -2.58 -0.60
CA TRP A 153 18.33 -1.51 0.18
C TRP A 153 17.46 -1.09 1.37
N ALA A 154 16.16 -0.87 1.13
CA ALA A 154 15.24 -0.45 2.18
C ALA A 154 15.00 -1.54 3.26
N ILE A 155 15.16 -2.83 2.93
CA ILE A 155 15.10 -3.90 3.94
C ILE A 155 16.31 -3.81 4.86
N ILE A 156 17.50 -3.55 4.32
CA ILE A 156 18.74 -3.44 5.10
C ILE A 156 18.73 -2.20 5.99
N GLU A 157 18.26 -1.05 5.49
CA GLU A 157 18.18 0.18 6.29
C GLU A 157 17.18 0.05 7.46
N HIS A 158 16.10 -0.72 7.28
CA HIS A 158 15.03 -0.85 8.26
C HIS A 158 15.12 -2.08 9.17
N SER A 159 16.12 -2.95 8.97
CA SER A 159 16.38 -4.12 9.83
C SER A 159 17.37 -3.76 10.92
#